data_AF-A0A653NRF8-F1
#
_entry.id   AF-A0A653NRF8-F1
#
_cell.length_a   1.000
_cell.length_b   1.000
_cell.length_c   1.000
_cell.angle_alpha   90.00
_cell.angle_beta   90.00
_cell.angle_gamma   90.00
#
_symmetry.space_group_name_H-M   'P 1'
#
loop_
_entity.id
_entity.type
_entity.pdbx_description
1 polymer ?
#
loop_
_entity_poly.entity_id
_entity_poly.type
_entity_poly.pdbx_seq_one_letter_code
_entity_poly.pdbx_strand_id
1 'polypeptide(L)'
;MREGFDLLGALQSGGLDAAEAEPRCSRAGCSSDATTRIVWRNPRIHDEARRKIWLACDEHAGYLADFLRQRDFPVTASAISTGQLDDDVDGRA
;
A
#
# COMPACT_ATOMS: atom_id res chain seq x y z
N MET A 1 5.28 36.17 22.28
CA MET A 1 4.13 35.45 21.70
C MET A 1 4.67 34.17 21.05
N ARG A 2 4.75 33.09 21.84
CA ARG A 2 4.67 31.65 21.45
C ARG A 2 5.53 31.24 20.24
N GLU A 3 6.84 30.99 20.39
CA GLU A 3 7.52 29.78 20.96
C GLU A 3 7.12 28.52 20.15
N GLY A 4 7.96 27.63 19.63
CA GLY A 4 9.37 27.27 19.82
C GLY A 4 9.46 25.81 19.30
N PHE A 5 10.41 25.50 18.41
CA PHE A 5 10.63 24.14 17.90
C PHE A 5 11.64 23.48 18.84
N ASP A 6 11.13 22.81 19.88
CA ASP A 6 11.96 22.13 20.88
C ASP A 6 12.21 20.66 20.50
N LEU A 7 13.44 20.24 20.76
CA LEU A 7 14.00 18.91 20.59
C LEU A 7 13.56 17.98 21.73
N LEU A 8 13.50 16.67 21.45
CA LEU A 8 13.58 15.54 22.39
C LEU A 8 12.37 15.25 23.31
N GLY A 9 11.54 14.28 22.91
CA GLY A 9 10.50 13.70 23.78
C GLY A 9 10.10 12.26 23.39
N ALA A 10 10.39 11.34 24.32
CA ALA A 10 9.79 10.01 24.51
C ALA A 10 10.34 8.79 23.74
N LEU A 11 11.41 8.21 24.31
CA LEU A 11 11.56 6.76 24.44
C LEU A 11 10.43 6.22 25.34
N GLN A 12 9.52 5.41 24.77
CA GLN A 12 8.67 4.33 25.33
C GLN A 12 7.37 4.28 24.49
N SER A 13 7.07 3.22 23.74
CA SER A 13 6.67 1.93 24.29
C SER A 13 6.57 0.88 23.17
N GLY A 14 6.96 -0.37 23.46
CA GLY A 14 6.42 -1.54 22.76
C GLY A 14 7.38 -2.29 21.84
N GLY A 15 8.31 -3.04 22.43
CA GLY A 15 8.58 -4.36 21.85
C GLY A 15 7.32 -5.22 21.95
N LEU A 16 7.23 -6.25 21.10
CA LEU A 16 6.27 -7.38 21.09
C LEU A 16 4.80 -6.92 21.24
N ASP A 17 4.03 -6.63 20.19
CA ASP A 17 3.77 -7.45 19.02
C ASP A 17 3.39 -6.54 17.84
N ALA A 18 4.18 -6.53 16.76
CA ALA A 18 3.63 -6.22 15.45
C ALA A 18 2.79 -7.44 15.03
N ALA A 19 1.70 -7.70 15.76
CA ALA A 19 0.73 -8.70 15.39
C ALA A 19 0.29 -8.33 13.97
N GLU A 20 0.76 -9.14 13.04
CA GLU A 20 0.47 -9.20 11.62
C GLU A 20 -0.75 -8.35 11.27
N ALA A 21 -0.52 -7.06 10.93
CA ALA A 21 -1.62 -6.22 10.49
C ALA A 21 -2.14 -6.86 9.21
N GLU A 22 -3.35 -7.44 9.29
CA GLU A 22 -3.95 -8.15 8.17
C GLU A 22 -3.93 -7.25 6.93
N PRO A 23 -3.45 -7.76 5.78
CA PRO A 23 -3.26 -6.95 4.60
C PRO A 23 -4.60 -6.32 4.22
N ARG A 24 -4.72 -4.99 4.25
CA ARG A 24 -5.98 -4.28 4.08
C ARG A 24 -6.18 -3.76 2.66
N CYS A 25 -7.41 -3.79 2.17
CA CYS A 25 -7.78 -3.20 0.88
C CYS A 25 -7.41 -1.71 0.78
N SER A 26 -6.79 -1.31 -0.33
CA SER A 26 -6.35 0.05 -0.63
C SER A 26 -7.49 0.98 -1.11
N ARG A 27 -8.69 0.45 -1.33
CA ARG A 27 -9.86 1.27 -1.68
C ARG A 27 -10.17 2.19 -0.51
N ALA A 28 -10.22 3.50 -0.76
CA ALA A 28 -10.60 4.47 0.26
C ALA A 28 -11.98 4.12 0.84
N GLY A 29 -12.06 4.02 2.17
CA GLY A 29 -13.27 3.63 2.91
C GLY A 29 -13.49 2.12 3.06
N CYS A 30 -12.65 1.27 2.46
CA CYS A 30 -12.73 -0.18 2.62
C CYS A 30 -11.87 -0.65 3.79
N SER A 31 -12.40 -1.60 4.56
CA SER A 31 -11.71 -2.23 5.70
C SER A 31 -11.53 -3.73 5.57
N SER A 32 -11.96 -4.31 4.44
CA SER A 32 -11.87 -5.76 4.20
C SER A 32 -10.43 -6.21 3.96
N ASP A 33 -10.20 -7.47 4.29
CA ASP A 33 -8.95 -8.17 4.04
C ASP A 33 -8.66 -8.29 2.56
N ALA A 34 -7.40 -8.06 2.22
CA ALA A 34 -6.90 -8.14 0.87
C ALA A 34 -6.52 -9.57 0.52
N THR A 35 -7.08 -10.03 -0.60
CA THR A 35 -6.80 -11.33 -1.19
C THR A 35 -6.01 -11.19 -2.49
N THR A 36 -5.82 -9.97 -2.97
CA THR A 36 -5.14 -9.67 -4.24
C THR A 36 -4.11 -8.57 -4.06
N ARG A 37 -2.92 -8.80 -4.61
CA ARG A 37 -1.89 -7.77 -4.81
C ARG A 37 -1.94 -7.27 -6.24
N ILE A 38 -1.97 -5.96 -6.39
CA ILE A 38 -1.98 -5.25 -7.67
C ILE A 38 -0.68 -4.48 -7.80
N VAL A 39 0.22 -4.97 -8.64
CA VAL A 39 1.48 -4.30 -8.97
C VAL A 39 1.26 -3.45 -10.21
N TRP A 40 1.60 -2.17 -10.14
CA TRP A 40 1.35 -1.24 -11.23
C TRP A 40 2.43 -0.17 -11.36
N ARG A 41 2.47 0.53 -12.50
CA ARG A 41 3.40 1.64 -12.76
C ARG A 41 2.68 2.82 -13.41
N ASN A 42 3.10 4.04 -13.08
CA ASN A 42 2.71 5.25 -13.81
C ASN A 42 3.81 5.64 -14.82
N PRO A 43 3.70 5.28 -16.10
CA PRO A 43 4.72 5.57 -17.11
C PRO A 43 4.90 7.07 -17.40
N ARG A 44 3.99 7.92 -16.93
CA ARG A 44 4.03 9.37 -17.18
C ARG A 44 5.01 10.10 -16.29
N ILE A 45 5.41 9.52 -15.15
CA ILE A 45 6.26 10.18 -14.14
C ILE A 45 7.33 9.26 -13.53
N HIS A 46 7.34 7.97 -13.88
CA HIS A 46 8.25 6.98 -13.30
C HIS A 46 8.93 6.15 -14.39
N ASP A 47 10.24 5.97 -14.20
CA ASP A 47 11.06 5.04 -14.96
C ASP A 47 10.59 3.59 -14.76
N GLU A 48 11.01 2.68 -15.65
CA GLU A 48 10.47 1.32 -15.71
C GLU A 48 10.71 0.48 -14.44
N ALA A 49 11.73 0.85 -13.67
CA ALA A 49 12.11 0.18 -12.41
C ALA A 49 11.15 0.48 -11.26
N ARG A 50 10.42 1.62 -11.27
CA ARG A 50 9.60 2.03 -10.11
C ARG A 50 8.17 1.52 -10.26
N ARG A 51 7.80 0.59 -9.38
CA ARG A 51 6.45 0.01 -9.29
C ARG A 51 5.79 0.43 -7.98
N LYS A 52 4.46 0.40 -7.97
CA LYS A 52 3.64 0.61 -6.79
C LYS A 52 2.79 -0.63 -6.57
N ILE A 53 2.43 -0.87 -5.32
CA ILE A 53 1.60 -2.00 -4.90
C ILE A 53 0.33 -1.46 -4.28
N TRP A 54 -0.81 -1.94 -4.74
CA TRP A 54 -2.09 -1.83 -4.05
C TRP A 54 -2.55 -3.21 -3.61
N LEU A 55 -3.21 -3.27 -2.48
CA LEU A 55 -3.85 -4.47 -1.95
C LEU A 55 -5.36 -4.35 -2.17
N ALA A 56 -6.04 -5.44 -2.49
CA ALA A 56 -7.46 -5.43 -2.80
C ALA A 56 -8.16 -6.67 -2.26
N CYS A 57 -9.37 -6.47 -1.69
CA CYS A 57 -10.31 -7.56 -1.45
C CYS A 57 -10.95 -8.02 -2.77
N ASP A 58 -11.62 -9.17 -2.75
CA ASP A 58 -12.29 -9.76 -3.92
C ASP A 58 -13.24 -8.78 -4.62
N GLU A 59 -14.02 -8.02 -3.84
CA GLU A 59 -14.97 -7.01 -4.34
C GLU A 59 -14.28 -5.88 -5.13
N HIS A 60 -13.09 -5.45 -4.70
CA HIS A 60 -12.43 -4.26 -5.23
C HIS A 60 -11.27 -4.54 -6.19
N ALA A 61 -10.79 -5.78 -6.27
CA ALA A 61 -9.67 -6.14 -7.13
C ALA A 61 -9.93 -5.79 -8.61
N GLY A 62 -11.12 -6.14 -9.11
CA GLY A 62 -11.53 -5.83 -10.49
C GLY A 62 -11.61 -4.33 -10.75
N TYR A 63 -12.24 -3.58 -9.85
CA TYR A 63 -12.39 -2.13 -9.96
C TYR A 63 -11.04 -1.41 -10.02
N LEU A 64 -10.11 -1.75 -9.11
CA LEU A 64 -8.80 -1.09 -9.04
C LEU A 64 -7.92 -1.42 -10.26
N ALA A 65 -7.93 -2.67 -10.72
CA ALA A 65 -7.20 -3.06 -11.92
C ALA A 65 -7.75 -2.37 -13.18
N ASP A 66 -9.08 -2.30 -13.31
CA ASP A 66 -9.74 -1.63 -14.43
C ASP A 66 -9.45 -0.12 -14.46
N PHE A 67 -9.49 0.53 -13.29
CA PHE A 67 -9.11 1.94 -13.15
C PHE A 67 -7.70 2.24 -13.71
N LEU A 68 -6.75 1.33 -13.51
CA LEU A 68 -5.39 1.44 -14.03
C LEU A 68 -5.33 1.17 -15.54
N ARG A 69 -6.04 0.15 -16.03
CA ARG A 69 -6.11 -0.18 -17.46
C ARG A 69 -6.72 0.94 -18.29
N GLN A 70 -7.78 1.58 -17.80
CA GLN A 70 -8.41 2.74 -18.45
C GLN A 70 -7.46 3.95 -18.60
N ARG A 71 -6.33 3.96 -17.88
CA ARG A 71 -5.30 5.00 -17.95
C ARG A 71 -4.04 4.56 -18.71
N ASP A 72 -4.11 3.39 -19.35
CA ASP A 72 -2.98 2.76 -20.04
C ASP A 72 -1.78 2.50 -19.11
N PHE A 73 -2.04 2.27 -17.82
CA PHE A 73 -0.99 1.96 -16.85
C PHE A 73 -0.72 0.46 -16.84
N PRO A 74 0.55 0.01 -16.99
CA PRO A 74 0.90 -1.39 -16.84
C PRO A 74 0.49 -1.88 -15.43
N VAL A 75 -0.27 -2.98 -15.39
CA VAL A 75 -0.83 -3.54 -14.16
C VAL A 75 -0.85 -5.07 -14.20
N THR A 76 -0.47 -5.69 -13.09
CA THR A 76 -0.55 -7.13 -12.85
C THR A 76 -1.27 -7.36 -11.52
N ALA A 77 -2.32 -8.16 -11.54
CA ALA A 77 -3.04 -8.58 -10.34
C ALA A 77 -2.77 -10.06 -10.07
N SER A 78 -2.36 -10.37 -8.84
CA SER A 78 -2.05 -11.73 -8.39
C SER A 78 -2.68 -11.98 -7.03
N ALA A 79 -3.26 -13.16 -6.84
CA ALA A 79 -3.78 -13.56 -5.54
C ALA A 79 -2.66 -13.61 -4.50
N ILE A 80 -2.97 -13.19 -3.27
CA ILE A 80 -2.09 -13.32 -2.10
C ILE A 80 -2.84 -14.09 -1.02
N SER A 81 -2.10 -14.89 -0.27
CA SER A 81 -2.59 -15.44 0.98
C SER A 81 -2.44 -14.37 2.06
N THR A 82 -3.46 -14.20 2.90
CA THR A 82 -3.42 -13.34 4.08
C THR A 82 -2.14 -13.64 4.87
N GLY A 83 -1.25 -12.65 5.01
CA GLY A 83 0.07 -12.78 5.65
C GLY A 83 1.29 -12.57 4.75
N GLN A 84 1.15 -12.49 3.42
CA GLN A 84 2.28 -12.23 2.51
C GLN A 84 2.32 -10.76 2.05
N LEU A 85 2.97 -9.92 2.86
CA LEU A 85 3.41 -8.59 2.46
C LEU A 85 4.92 -8.66 2.24
N ASP A 86 5.35 -8.60 1.00
CA ASP A 86 6.77 -8.44 0.68
C ASP A 86 7.17 -7.01 1.03
N ASP A 87 8.12 -6.89 1.97
CA ASP A 87 8.64 -5.65 2.57
C ASP A 87 9.44 -4.77 1.59
N ASP A 88 9.27 -4.92 0.28
CA ASP A 88 10.05 -4.20 -0.73
C ASP A 88 9.15 -3.41 -1.68
N VAL A 89 8.87 -2.16 -1.30
CA VAL A 89 8.99 -0.97 -2.17
C VAL A 89 8.71 0.31 -1.36
N ASP A 90 9.78 0.95 -0.90
CA ASP A 90 9.75 2.28 -0.30
C ASP A 90 9.26 3.35 -1.29
N GLY A 91 8.59 4.38 -0.76
CA GLY A 91 8.30 5.61 -1.49
C GLY A 91 6.98 6.26 -1.15
N ARG A 92 6.71 6.44 0.15
CA ARG A 92 5.76 7.40 0.70
C ARG A 92 6.01 8.76 0.02
N ALA A 93 5.00 9.30 -0.66
CA ALA A 93 5.03 10.65 -1.21
C ALA A 93 4.96 11.70 -0.10
#